data_AF-A0A2A2QTZ8-F1
#
_entry.id   AF-A0A2A2QTZ8-F1
#
_cell.length_a   1.000
_cell.length_b   1.000
_cell.length_c   1.000
_cell.angle_alpha   90.00
_cell.angle_beta   90.00
_cell.angle_gamma   90.00
#
_symmetry.space_group_name_H-M   'P 1'
#
loop_
_entity.id
_entity.type
_entity.pdbx_description
1 polymer ?
#
loop_
_entity_poly.entity_id
_entity_poly.type
_entity_poly.pdbx_seq_one_letter_code
_entity_poly.pdbx_strand_id
1 'polypeptide(L)'
;MTARDFILPSFFGDALALGPHWIYDPSKIAALYPGGIREYDDPRSSYHPGKSAGDFTHLGDQTLALLGSLADHGGSFAAWSTDWRAWAERIRDDKSSYFDGATRGTLGNLAEGRKQPSDSSDLAGAARIAPLFAVHGDVTPLVAAARMQTALTHGDARVIDAAEFFARAAFAVGEGAEFAEAFEESAFFPYSALPASDWLMVARHASSDLVEHATALGLGCDIAGAFPITLALALCHEDEPVEALSANAMLGGDSAARGLMLGLLMGARHGADAFSAGWTDQLKAIGTINHALERLES
;
A
#
# COMPACT_ATOMS: atom_id res chain seq x y z
N MET A 1 -1.95 19.18 -5.84
CA MET A 1 -1.99 17.71 -5.96
C MET A 1 -3.25 17.28 -6.68
N THR A 2 -3.16 16.27 -7.55
CA THR A 2 -4.29 15.62 -8.24
C THR A 2 -4.51 14.21 -7.71
N ALA A 3 -5.66 13.60 -8.02
CA ALA A 3 -5.92 12.19 -7.66
C ALA A 3 -4.83 11.23 -8.20
N ARG A 4 -4.38 11.49 -9.44
CA ARG A 4 -3.31 10.74 -10.09
C ARG A 4 -2.02 10.71 -9.28
N ASP A 5 -1.69 11.82 -8.62
CA ASP A 5 -0.45 11.97 -7.86
C ASP A 5 -0.38 11.06 -6.64
N PHE A 6 -1.52 10.75 -6.00
CA PHE A 6 -1.57 9.80 -4.88
C PHE A 6 -1.64 8.34 -5.35
N ILE A 7 -2.38 8.11 -6.44
CA ILE A 7 -2.79 6.77 -6.86
C ILE A 7 -1.70 6.07 -7.67
N LEU A 8 -1.12 6.75 -8.66
CA LEU A 8 -0.22 6.11 -9.60
C LEU A 8 1.11 5.68 -8.94
N PRO A 9 1.75 6.50 -8.09
CA PRO A 9 2.91 6.10 -7.32
C PRO A 9 2.68 4.92 -6.36
N SER A 10 1.49 4.80 -5.77
CA SER A 10 1.11 3.63 -4.98
C SER A 10 1.19 2.36 -5.82
N PHE A 11 0.62 2.37 -7.02
CA PHE A 11 0.70 1.25 -7.96
C PHE A 11 2.13 0.96 -8.44
N PHE A 12 2.97 1.97 -8.63
CA PHE A 12 4.40 1.75 -8.93
C PHE A 12 5.09 0.97 -7.83
N GLY A 13 4.82 1.30 -6.57
CA GLY A 13 5.40 0.59 -5.43
C GLY A 13 5.04 -0.89 -5.39
N ASP A 14 3.79 -1.25 -5.69
CA ASP A 14 3.37 -2.66 -5.77
C ASP A 14 4.00 -3.40 -6.96
N ALA A 15 3.94 -2.80 -8.15
CA ALA A 15 4.47 -3.41 -9.37
C ALA A 15 5.99 -3.59 -9.32
N LEU A 16 6.73 -2.64 -8.73
CA LEU A 16 8.17 -2.74 -8.53
C LEU A 16 8.53 -3.83 -7.51
N ALA A 17 7.68 -4.02 -6.49
CA ALA A 17 7.88 -5.05 -5.48
C ALA A 17 7.60 -6.47 -6.01
N LEU A 18 6.83 -6.65 -7.10
CA LEU A 18 6.41 -7.95 -7.62
C LEU A 18 7.58 -8.92 -7.86
N GLY A 19 8.66 -8.45 -8.51
CA GLY A 19 9.85 -9.24 -8.82
C GLY A 19 10.45 -9.92 -7.59
N PRO A 20 10.93 -9.16 -6.58
CA PRO A 20 11.51 -9.74 -5.36
C PRO A 20 10.48 -10.24 -4.34
N HIS A 21 9.17 -10.04 -4.55
CA HIS A 21 8.15 -10.32 -3.54
C HIS A 21 8.27 -11.75 -2.99
N TRP A 22 8.27 -11.86 -1.65
CA TRP A 22 8.49 -13.09 -0.86
C TRP A 22 9.93 -13.62 -0.78
N ILE A 23 10.90 -12.88 -1.31
CA ILE A 23 12.31 -13.10 -0.95
C ILE A 23 12.60 -12.32 0.32
N TYR A 24 12.84 -13.02 1.43
CA TYR A 24 13.10 -12.41 2.75
C TYR A 24 14.56 -12.06 2.99
N ASP A 25 15.47 -12.54 2.15
CA ASP A 25 16.91 -12.38 2.32
C ASP A 25 17.40 -11.22 1.44
N PRO A 26 17.73 -10.04 2.02
CA PRO A 26 18.18 -8.88 1.25
C PRO A 26 19.46 -9.16 0.45
N SER A 27 20.33 -10.06 0.93
CA SER A 27 21.55 -10.42 0.21
C SER A 27 21.26 -11.18 -1.08
N LYS A 28 20.21 -12.01 -1.11
CA LYS A 28 19.75 -12.66 -2.34
C LYS A 28 19.18 -11.65 -3.32
N ILE A 29 18.42 -10.67 -2.84
CA ILE A 29 17.88 -9.60 -3.69
C ILE A 29 19.03 -8.76 -4.26
N ALA A 30 20.00 -8.38 -3.43
CA ALA A 30 21.20 -7.65 -3.87
C ALA A 30 22.01 -8.40 -4.95
N ALA A 31 22.07 -9.73 -4.87
CA ALA A 31 22.72 -10.55 -5.90
C ALA A 31 21.93 -10.58 -7.22
N LEU A 32 20.59 -10.54 -7.16
CA LEU A 32 19.72 -10.48 -8.34
C LEU A 32 19.70 -9.08 -8.97
N TYR A 33 19.82 -8.03 -8.15
CA TYR A 33 19.67 -6.62 -8.53
C TYR A 33 20.85 -5.77 -8.03
N PRO A 34 22.07 -5.96 -8.58
CA PRO A 34 23.26 -5.26 -8.10
C PRO A 34 23.23 -3.73 -8.28
N GLY A 35 22.35 -3.20 -9.14
CA GLY A 35 22.11 -1.76 -9.34
C GLY A 35 20.87 -1.22 -8.63
N GLY A 36 20.25 -2.03 -7.76
CA GLY A 36 18.90 -1.79 -7.25
C GLY A 36 17.83 -2.17 -8.27
N ILE A 37 16.58 -2.23 -7.82
CA ILE A 37 15.43 -2.54 -8.67
C ILE A 37 14.95 -1.23 -9.30
N ARG A 38 15.14 -1.10 -10.61
CA ARG A 38 14.87 0.12 -11.39
C ARG A 38 13.79 -0.03 -12.43
N GLU A 39 13.46 -1.26 -12.76
CA GLU A 39 12.46 -1.64 -13.76
C GLU A 39 11.60 -2.75 -13.16
N TYR A 40 10.40 -2.93 -13.71
CA TYR A 40 9.58 -4.06 -13.33
C TYR A 40 10.24 -5.37 -13.79
N ASP A 41 10.04 -6.42 -13.02
CA ASP A 41 10.64 -7.72 -13.28
C ASP A 41 9.62 -8.83 -13.06
N ASP A 42 9.84 -9.97 -13.70
CA ASP A 42 9.02 -11.15 -13.50
C ASP A 42 9.19 -11.66 -12.05
N PRO A 43 8.13 -12.24 -11.44
CA PRO A 43 8.22 -12.80 -10.10
C PRO A 43 9.37 -13.79 -9.96
N ARG A 44 10.23 -13.56 -8.97
CA ARG A 44 11.36 -14.44 -8.61
C ARG A 44 10.97 -15.51 -7.58
N SER A 45 9.69 -15.53 -7.18
CA SER A 45 9.10 -16.53 -6.28
C SER A 45 7.89 -17.23 -6.93
N SER A 46 7.53 -18.41 -6.43
CA SER A 46 6.41 -19.21 -6.96
C SER A 46 5.03 -18.73 -6.51
N TYR A 47 4.95 -17.64 -5.75
CA TYR A 47 3.71 -17.17 -5.11
C TYR A 47 2.83 -16.30 -6.02
N HIS A 48 3.33 -15.91 -7.20
CA HIS A 48 2.61 -15.09 -8.18
C HIS A 48 2.46 -15.79 -9.54
N PRO A 49 1.81 -16.97 -9.61
CA PRO A 49 1.66 -17.69 -10.86
C PRO A 49 0.87 -16.87 -11.88
N GLY A 50 1.38 -16.78 -13.11
CA GLY A 50 0.73 -16.07 -14.21
C GLY A 50 0.94 -14.55 -14.22
N LYS A 51 1.63 -14.00 -13.22
CA LYS A 51 2.07 -12.59 -13.22
C LYS A 51 3.44 -12.45 -13.90
N SER A 52 3.72 -11.26 -14.40
CA SER A 52 4.97 -10.88 -15.07
C SER A 52 5.26 -9.40 -14.86
N ALA A 53 6.42 -8.93 -15.32
CA ALA A 53 6.83 -7.52 -15.20
C ALA A 53 5.69 -6.56 -15.59
N GLY A 54 5.43 -5.57 -14.72
CA GLY A 54 4.39 -4.55 -14.88
C GLY A 54 2.99 -4.99 -14.46
N ASP A 55 2.79 -6.25 -14.04
CA ASP A 55 1.61 -6.67 -13.31
C ASP A 55 1.70 -6.26 -11.83
N PHE A 56 0.56 -6.32 -11.14
CA PHE A 56 0.48 -6.18 -9.70
C PHE A 56 0.59 -7.50 -8.96
N THR A 57 0.99 -7.40 -7.70
CA THR A 57 0.68 -8.41 -6.69
C THR A 57 -0.83 -8.38 -6.38
N HIS A 58 -1.29 -9.33 -5.56
CA HIS A 58 -2.67 -9.29 -5.06
C HIS A 58 -3.07 -8.02 -4.31
N LEU A 59 -2.12 -7.28 -3.73
CA LEU A 59 -2.41 -6.05 -3.02
C LEU A 59 -2.73 -4.92 -4.00
N GLY A 60 -1.93 -4.78 -5.06
CA GLY A 60 -2.24 -3.89 -6.18
C GLY A 60 -3.53 -4.29 -6.90
N ASP A 61 -3.80 -5.59 -7.12
CA ASP A 61 -5.07 -6.04 -7.72
C ASP A 61 -6.30 -5.62 -6.88
N GLN A 62 -6.20 -5.75 -5.54
CA GLN A 62 -7.26 -5.29 -4.64
C GLN A 62 -7.40 -3.77 -4.62
N THR A 63 -6.28 -3.04 -4.72
CA THR A 63 -6.28 -1.57 -4.80
C THR A 63 -6.92 -1.10 -6.10
N LEU A 64 -6.67 -1.79 -7.22
CA LEU A 64 -7.31 -1.53 -8.51
C LEU A 64 -8.81 -1.84 -8.47
N ALA A 65 -9.23 -2.88 -7.75
CA ALA A 65 -10.65 -3.17 -7.55
C ALA A 65 -11.37 -2.05 -6.79
N LEU A 66 -10.73 -1.46 -5.78
CA LEU A 66 -11.27 -0.29 -5.08
C LEU A 66 -11.41 0.92 -6.00
N LEU A 67 -10.37 1.22 -6.79
CA LEU A 67 -10.42 2.32 -7.77
C LEU A 67 -11.55 2.12 -8.78
N GLY A 68 -11.71 0.89 -9.30
CA GLY A 68 -12.80 0.53 -10.20
C GLY A 68 -14.18 0.72 -9.57
N SER A 69 -14.38 0.26 -8.34
CA SER A 69 -15.63 0.44 -7.58
C SER A 69 -15.99 1.93 -7.43
N LEU A 70 -15.02 2.77 -7.05
CA LEU A 70 -15.23 4.21 -6.96
C LEU A 70 -15.66 4.79 -8.32
N ALA A 71 -14.96 4.45 -9.41
CA ALA A 71 -15.27 4.94 -10.75
C ALA A 71 -16.63 4.45 -11.28
N ASP A 72 -17.05 3.24 -10.93
CA ASP A 72 -18.35 2.68 -11.27
C ASP A 72 -19.51 3.29 -10.47
N HIS A 73 -19.20 3.90 -9.34
CA HIS A 73 -20.18 4.50 -8.44
C HIS A 73 -20.03 6.02 -8.28
N GLY A 74 -19.44 6.71 -9.26
CA GLY A 74 -19.35 8.18 -9.28
C GLY A 74 -18.61 8.74 -8.07
N GLY A 75 -17.57 8.04 -7.62
CA GLY A 75 -16.75 8.36 -6.46
C GLY A 75 -17.34 7.94 -5.12
N SER A 76 -18.50 7.28 -5.08
CA SER A 76 -19.11 6.82 -3.83
C SER A 76 -18.45 5.54 -3.31
N PHE A 77 -17.96 5.59 -2.07
CA PHE A 77 -17.43 4.43 -1.36
C PHE A 77 -18.50 3.43 -0.86
N ALA A 78 -19.79 3.80 -0.93
CA ALA A 78 -20.86 3.00 -0.31
C ALA A 78 -20.99 1.58 -0.87
N ALA A 79 -20.66 1.36 -2.14
CA ALA A 79 -20.76 0.06 -2.81
C ALA A 79 -19.58 -0.87 -2.52
N TRP A 80 -18.46 -0.34 -2.00
CA TRP A 80 -17.19 -1.06 -1.92
C TRP A 80 -17.29 -2.44 -1.25
N SER A 81 -18.02 -2.54 -0.15
CA SER A 81 -18.16 -3.84 0.55
C SER A 81 -18.84 -4.93 -0.28
N THR A 82 -19.74 -4.55 -1.19
CA THR A 82 -20.41 -5.46 -2.12
C THR A 82 -19.49 -5.79 -3.28
N ASP A 83 -18.85 -4.78 -3.87
CA ASP A 83 -17.97 -4.95 -5.03
C ASP A 83 -16.72 -5.76 -4.68
N TRP A 84 -16.14 -5.52 -3.50
CA TRP A 84 -15.03 -6.32 -3.00
C TRP A 84 -15.40 -7.79 -2.86
N ARG A 85 -16.61 -8.12 -2.37
CA ARG A 85 -17.06 -9.53 -2.28
C ARG A 85 -17.18 -10.16 -3.65
N ALA A 86 -17.82 -9.47 -4.60
CA ALA A 86 -17.96 -9.95 -5.97
C ALA A 86 -16.59 -10.14 -6.64
N TRP A 87 -15.67 -9.20 -6.44
CA TRP A 87 -14.28 -9.30 -6.87
C TRP A 87 -13.58 -10.51 -6.24
N ALA A 88 -13.70 -10.69 -4.92
CA ALA A 88 -13.03 -11.76 -4.18
C ALA A 88 -13.56 -13.15 -4.58
N GLU A 89 -14.87 -13.28 -4.82
CA GLU A 89 -15.46 -14.52 -5.34
C GLU A 89 -14.96 -14.83 -6.76
N ARG A 90 -14.90 -13.82 -7.64
CA ARG A 90 -14.37 -13.98 -8.99
C ARG A 90 -12.92 -14.45 -8.99
N ILE A 91 -12.05 -13.79 -8.22
CA ILE A 91 -10.61 -14.16 -8.20
C ILE A 91 -10.34 -15.51 -7.55
N ARG A 92 -11.22 -15.95 -6.62
CA ARG A 92 -11.15 -17.30 -6.05
C ARG A 92 -11.36 -18.36 -7.14
N ASP A 93 -12.28 -18.09 -8.06
CA ASP A 93 -12.71 -19.05 -9.08
C ASP A 93 -11.78 -19.03 -10.31
N ASP A 94 -11.39 -17.84 -10.79
CA ASP A 94 -10.53 -17.69 -11.97
C ASP A 94 -9.02 -17.74 -11.68
N LYS A 95 -8.63 -17.64 -10.39
CA LYS A 95 -7.24 -17.64 -9.90
C LYS A 95 -6.35 -16.57 -10.55
N SER A 96 -6.94 -15.46 -10.97
CA SER A 96 -6.23 -14.33 -11.59
C SER A 96 -5.35 -13.54 -10.62
N SER A 97 -5.53 -13.74 -9.31
CA SER A 97 -4.77 -13.07 -8.25
C SER A 97 -4.50 -14.01 -7.07
N TYR A 98 -3.45 -13.70 -6.28
CA TYR A 98 -3.13 -14.47 -5.08
C TYR A 98 -4.19 -14.24 -3.99
N PHE A 99 -4.65 -15.33 -3.38
CA PHE A 99 -5.75 -15.32 -2.42
C PHE A 99 -5.23 -15.44 -0.98
N ASP A 100 -4.96 -14.28 -0.37
CA ASP A 100 -4.31 -14.15 0.94
C ASP A 100 -5.13 -14.69 2.12
N GLY A 101 -4.46 -14.76 3.28
CA GLY A 101 -5.07 -15.23 4.53
C GLY A 101 -6.21 -14.34 5.01
N ALA A 102 -6.06 -13.01 4.90
CA ALA A 102 -7.04 -12.05 5.38
C ALA A 102 -8.37 -12.14 4.60
N THR A 103 -8.29 -12.23 3.27
CA THR A 103 -9.40 -12.42 2.35
C THR A 103 -10.07 -13.77 2.62
N ARG A 104 -9.28 -14.84 2.75
CA ARG A 104 -9.80 -16.19 3.04
C ARG A 104 -10.50 -16.27 4.39
N GLY A 105 -9.89 -15.73 5.43
CA GLY A 105 -10.47 -15.70 6.77
C GLY A 105 -11.77 -14.88 6.82
N THR A 106 -11.78 -13.72 6.15
CA THR A 106 -12.96 -12.85 6.05
C THR A 106 -14.12 -13.55 5.35
N LEU A 107 -13.87 -14.14 4.17
CA LEU A 107 -14.93 -14.84 3.43
C LEU A 107 -15.39 -16.11 4.16
N GLY A 108 -14.49 -16.81 4.85
CA GLY A 108 -14.85 -17.94 5.71
C GLY A 108 -15.80 -17.52 6.84
N ASN A 109 -15.49 -16.43 7.54
CA ASN A 109 -16.38 -15.87 8.57
C ASN A 109 -17.75 -15.49 8.00
N LEU A 110 -17.79 -14.81 6.85
CA LEU A 110 -19.04 -14.42 6.19
C LEU A 110 -19.88 -15.63 5.77
N ALA A 111 -19.24 -16.69 5.25
CA ALA A 111 -19.92 -17.93 4.87
C ALA A 111 -20.57 -18.64 6.08
N GLU A 112 -20.03 -18.43 7.28
CA GLU A 112 -20.61 -18.91 8.54
C GLU A 112 -21.62 -17.94 9.17
N GLY A 113 -21.98 -16.85 8.49
CA GLY A 113 -22.93 -15.84 8.97
C GLY A 113 -22.36 -14.89 10.02
N ARG A 114 -21.05 -14.89 10.24
CA ARG A 114 -20.36 -13.93 11.11
C ARG A 114 -20.19 -12.60 10.39
N LYS A 115 -20.01 -11.52 11.16
CA LYS A 115 -19.78 -10.17 10.62
C LYS A 115 -18.33 -9.71 10.74
N GLN A 116 -17.51 -10.44 11.50
CA GLN A 116 -16.14 -10.09 11.77
C GLN A 116 -15.25 -10.38 10.54
N PRO A 117 -14.31 -9.48 10.20
CA PRO A 117 -13.26 -9.78 9.23
C PRO A 117 -12.29 -10.84 9.79
N SER A 118 -11.20 -11.12 9.06
CA SER A 118 -10.09 -11.91 9.62
C SER A 118 -9.43 -11.20 10.81
N ASP A 119 -8.65 -11.93 11.59
CA ASP A 119 -7.81 -11.41 12.67
C ASP A 119 -6.41 -10.99 12.20
N SER A 120 -6.20 -10.86 10.88
CA SER A 120 -4.90 -10.48 10.32
C SER A 120 -4.43 -9.13 10.88
N SER A 121 -3.17 -9.12 11.32
CA SER A 121 -2.41 -7.95 11.75
C SER A 121 -1.52 -7.40 10.63
N ASP A 122 -1.74 -7.80 9.38
CA ASP A 122 -0.89 -7.41 8.25
C ASP A 122 -1.11 -5.94 7.85
N LEU A 123 -0.03 -5.21 7.52
CA LEU A 123 -0.12 -3.83 7.02
C LEU A 123 -0.95 -3.72 5.73
N ALA A 124 -1.04 -4.80 4.96
CA ALA A 124 -1.76 -4.92 3.69
C ALA A 124 -3.22 -4.40 3.74
N GLY A 125 -3.89 -4.46 4.90
CA GLY A 125 -5.19 -3.84 5.10
C GLY A 125 -5.16 -2.33 4.85
N ALA A 126 -4.27 -1.64 5.57
CA ALA A 126 -4.09 -0.19 5.54
C ALA A 126 -3.34 0.30 4.29
N ALA A 127 -2.55 -0.54 3.64
CA ALA A 127 -1.74 -0.18 2.47
C ALA A 127 -2.56 0.25 1.23
N ARG A 128 -3.81 -0.18 1.12
CA ARG A 128 -4.61 -0.12 -0.12
C ARG A 128 -5.56 1.08 -0.19
N ILE A 129 -5.25 2.16 0.52
CA ILE A 129 -6.13 3.33 0.69
C ILE A 129 -5.96 4.41 -0.38
N ALA A 130 -4.94 4.33 -1.24
CA ALA A 130 -4.62 5.38 -2.22
C ALA A 130 -5.81 5.81 -3.11
N PRO A 131 -6.67 4.91 -3.63
CA PRO A 131 -7.83 5.32 -4.43
C PRO A 131 -8.82 6.26 -3.72
N LEU A 132 -8.87 6.25 -2.40
CA LEU A 132 -9.77 7.10 -1.61
C LEU A 132 -9.42 8.60 -1.73
N PHE A 133 -8.18 8.92 -2.09
CA PHE A 133 -7.73 10.30 -2.31
C PHE A 133 -8.32 10.91 -3.60
N ALA A 134 -8.87 10.10 -4.52
CA ALA A 134 -9.54 10.64 -5.70
C ALA A 134 -10.88 11.32 -5.39
N VAL A 135 -11.51 10.97 -4.26
CA VAL A 135 -12.92 11.31 -3.98
C VAL A 135 -13.11 12.10 -2.69
N HIS A 136 -12.02 12.35 -1.96
CA HIS A 136 -12.04 13.04 -0.68
C HIS A 136 -10.99 14.15 -0.64
N GLY A 137 -11.45 15.40 -0.79
CA GLY A 137 -10.64 16.60 -0.56
C GLY A 137 -10.53 17.01 0.92
N ASP A 138 -11.23 16.32 1.81
CA ASP A 138 -11.21 16.57 3.26
C ASP A 138 -10.71 15.33 4.01
N VAL A 139 -9.85 15.56 5.02
CA VAL A 139 -9.25 14.46 5.80
C VAL A 139 -10.27 13.62 6.57
N THR A 140 -11.37 14.21 7.04
CA THR A 140 -12.38 13.50 7.86
C THR A 140 -13.09 12.37 7.10
N PRO A 141 -13.74 12.62 5.94
CA PRO A 141 -14.33 11.55 5.15
C PRO A 141 -13.29 10.56 4.60
N LEU A 142 -12.09 11.03 4.25
CA LEU A 142 -10.97 10.18 3.84
C LEU A 142 -10.62 9.15 4.92
N VAL A 143 -10.41 9.61 6.16
CA VAL A 143 -10.11 8.75 7.32
C VAL A 143 -11.23 7.74 7.55
N ALA A 144 -12.49 8.16 7.50
CA ALA A 144 -13.62 7.27 7.68
C ALA A 144 -13.63 6.14 6.63
N ALA A 145 -13.43 6.49 5.36
CA ALA A 145 -13.35 5.51 4.27
C ALA A 145 -12.13 4.59 4.39
N ALA A 146 -10.96 5.12 4.77
CA ALA A 146 -9.73 4.33 4.97
C ALA A 146 -9.91 3.27 6.06
N ARG A 147 -10.46 3.68 7.22
CA ARG A 147 -10.79 2.75 8.31
C ARG A 147 -11.77 1.68 7.87
N MET A 148 -12.83 2.05 7.14
CA MET A 148 -13.83 1.10 6.64
C MET A 148 -13.27 0.13 5.60
N GLN A 149 -12.45 0.62 4.66
CA GLN A 149 -11.78 -0.20 3.65
C GLN A 149 -10.88 -1.25 4.31
N THR A 150 -10.12 -0.84 5.32
CA THR A 150 -9.21 -1.72 6.04
C THR A 150 -9.97 -2.76 6.86
N ALA A 151 -10.96 -2.30 7.64
CA ALA A 151 -11.80 -3.13 8.50
C ALA A 151 -12.66 -4.16 7.73
N LEU A 152 -12.80 -4.01 6.41
CA LEU A 152 -13.48 -4.99 5.58
C LEU A 152 -12.79 -6.37 5.62
N THR A 153 -11.46 -6.38 5.76
CA THR A 153 -10.65 -7.61 5.68
C THR A 153 -9.75 -7.85 6.88
N HIS A 154 -9.36 -6.79 7.61
CA HIS A 154 -8.44 -6.86 8.75
C HIS A 154 -9.14 -6.37 10.02
N GLY A 155 -9.28 -7.25 11.00
CA GLY A 155 -9.95 -6.97 12.27
C GLY A 155 -9.03 -6.49 13.39
N ASP A 156 -7.71 -6.52 13.18
CA ASP A 156 -6.76 -5.98 14.16
C ASP A 156 -6.90 -4.45 14.24
N ALA A 157 -7.22 -3.97 15.44
CA ALA A 157 -7.45 -2.54 15.69
C ALA A 157 -6.22 -1.66 15.38
N ARG A 158 -5.00 -2.20 15.51
CA ARG A 158 -3.76 -1.49 15.16
C ARG A 158 -3.67 -1.23 13.67
N VAL A 159 -4.10 -2.18 12.84
CA VAL A 159 -4.11 -2.03 11.37
C VAL A 159 -5.17 -1.01 10.95
N ILE A 160 -6.35 -1.04 11.55
CA ILE A 160 -7.41 -0.06 11.28
C ILE A 160 -6.96 1.36 11.68
N ASP A 161 -6.33 1.50 12.85
CA ASP A 161 -5.79 2.78 13.29
C ASP A 161 -4.58 3.23 12.44
N ALA A 162 -3.77 2.30 11.93
CA ALA A 162 -2.71 2.60 10.97
C ALA A 162 -3.25 3.17 9.65
N ALA A 163 -4.39 2.68 9.16
CA ALA A 163 -5.04 3.24 7.97
C ALA A 163 -5.43 4.72 8.18
N GLU A 164 -5.92 5.06 9.37
CA GLU A 164 -6.18 6.46 9.72
C GLU A 164 -4.90 7.28 9.83
N PHE A 165 -3.85 6.76 10.48
CA PHE A 165 -2.55 7.42 10.54
C PHE A 165 -2.04 7.76 9.14
N PHE A 166 -1.99 6.79 8.25
CA PHE A 166 -1.46 7.00 6.92
C PHE A 166 -2.34 7.90 6.07
N ALA A 167 -3.67 7.82 6.21
CA ALA A 167 -4.59 8.74 5.55
C ALA A 167 -4.33 10.20 5.96
N ARG A 168 -4.15 10.46 7.26
CA ARG A 168 -3.83 11.81 7.78
C ARG A 168 -2.45 12.27 7.32
N ALA A 169 -1.45 11.41 7.40
CA ALA A 169 -0.09 11.72 7.00
C ALA A 169 0.01 12.05 5.50
N ALA A 170 -0.50 11.20 4.61
CA ALA A 170 -0.48 11.47 3.18
C ALA A 170 -1.33 12.71 2.81
N PHE A 171 -2.43 12.97 3.53
CA PHE A 171 -3.21 14.20 3.33
C PHE A 171 -2.37 15.45 3.69
N ALA A 172 -1.75 15.48 4.86
CA ALA A 172 -0.91 16.60 5.30
C ALA A 172 0.30 16.83 4.37
N VAL A 173 0.95 15.75 3.92
CA VAL A 173 2.04 15.82 2.94
C VAL A 173 1.54 16.40 1.61
N GLY A 174 0.36 15.97 1.15
CA GLY A 174 -0.27 16.52 -0.06
C GLY A 174 -0.62 18.02 0.03
N GLU A 175 -0.79 18.53 1.25
CA GLU A 175 -0.96 19.96 1.56
C GLU A 175 0.37 20.71 1.75
N GLY A 176 1.50 20.02 1.58
CA GLY A 176 2.84 20.60 1.55
C GLY A 176 3.69 20.36 2.80
N ALA A 177 3.23 19.55 3.77
CA ALA A 177 4.05 19.19 4.92
C ALA A 177 5.23 18.27 4.52
N GLU A 178 6.34 18.39 5.26
CA GLU A 178 7.43 17.40 5.21
C GLU A 178 7.00 16.11 5.96
N PHE A 179 7.60 14.96 5.64
CA PHE A 179 7.26 13.68 6.25
C PHE A 179 7.43 13.71 7.77
N ALA A 180 8.51 14.31 8.27
CA ALA A 180 8.75 14.39 9.70
C ALA A 180 7.63 15.13 10.44
N GLU A 181 7.13 16.23 9.87
CA GLU A 181 6.02 17.03 10.42
C GLU A 181 4.70 16.27 10.34
N ALA A 182 4.35 15.75 9.15
CA ALA A 182 3.10 15.03 8.92
C ALA A 182 2.98 13.77 9.79
N PHE A 183 4.08 13.03 9.98
CA PHE A 183 4.09 11.86 10.85
C PHE A 183 3.99 12.22 12.32
N GLU A 184 4.62 13.31 12.74
CA GLU A 184 4.55 13.79 14.13
C GLU A 184 3.13 14.27 14.47
N GLU A 185 2.50 15.08 13.61
CA GLU A 185 1.10 15.49 13.78
C GLU A 185 0.16 14.28 13.82
N SER A 186 0.32 13.35 12.88
CA SER A 186 -0.51 12.14 12.83
C SER A 186 -0.31 11.26 14.07
N ALA A 187 0.92 11.16 14.60
CA ALA A 187 1.22 10.34 15.77
C ALA A 187 0.59 10.85 17.08
N PHE A 188 0.21 12.13 17.15
CA PHE A 188 -0.48 12.72 18.30
C PHE A 188 -2.00 12.46 18.31
N PHE A 189 -2.55 11.90 17.24
CA PHE A 189 -3.96 11.57 17.20
C PHE A 189 -4.31 10.45 18.22
N PRO A 190 -5.45 10.51 18.92
CA PRO A 190 -5.80 9.53 19.95
C PRO A 190 -6.30 8.21 19.34
N TYR A 191 -5.36 7.37 18.89
CA TYR A 191 -5.65 6.02 18.42
C TYR A 191 -6.10 5.10 19.55
N SER A 192 -6.92 4.11 19.20
CA SER A 192 -7.43 3.12 20.16
C SER A 192 -6.40 2.05 20.51
N ALA A 193 -5.57 1.66 19.54
CA ALA A 193 -4.64 0.54 19.66
C ALA A 193 -3.25 0.81 19.06
N LEU A 194 -3.13 1.73 18.09
CA LEU A 194 -1.84 2.01 17.44
C LEU A 194 -0.88 2.78 18.36
N PRO A 195 0.31 2.24 18.69
CA PRO A 195 1.34 2.97 19.45
C PRO A 195 2.14 3.90 18.51
N ALA A 196 1.45 4.85 17.87
CA ALA A 196 2.00 5.63 16.75
C ALA A 196 3.27 6.42 17.12
N SER A 197 3.28 7.06 18.30
CA SER A 197 4.43 7.83 18.78
C SER A 197 5.67 6.94 19.02
N ASP A 198 5.48 5.77 19.62
CA ASP A 198 6.59 4.83 19.88
C ASP A 198 7.16 4.27 18.57
N TRP A 199 6.29 3.91 17.63
CA TRP A 199 6.73 3.38 16.34
C TRP A 199 7.34 4.46 15.43
N LEU A 200 6.90 5.72 15.54
CA LEU A 200 7.59 6.83 14.88
C LEU A 200 9.01 7.03 15.45
N MET A 201 9.18 6.90 16.77
CA MET A 201 10.52 6.95 17.38
C MET A 201 11.41 5.80 16.89
N VAL A 202 10.85 4.59 16.79
CA VAL A 202 11.55 3.43 16.19
C VAL A 202 11.97 3.73 14.75
N ALA A 203 11.07 4.30 13.93
CA ALA A 203 11.36 4.66 12.54
C ALA A 203 12.48 5.69 12.43
N ARG A 204 12.47 6.74 13.27
CA ARG A 204 13.52 7.76 13.32
C ARG A 204 14.88 7.21 13.75
N HIS A 205 14.90 6.15 14.57
CA HIS A 205 16.15 5.47 14.92
C HIS A 205 16.65 4.61 13.75
N ALA A 206 15.74 3.84 13.13
CA ALA A 206 16.04 2.97 12.01
C ALA A 206 16.56 3.72 10.78
N SER A 207 16.17 4.98 10.58
CA SER A 207 16.62 5.78 9.43
C SER A 207 18.14 6.06 9.40
N SER A 208 18.85 5.82 10.50
CA SER A 208 20.31 5.94 10.55
C SER A 208 21.07 4.74 9.96
N ASP A 209 20.46 3.55 9.97
CA ASP A 209 20.97 2.32 9.34
C ASP A 209 19.79 1.40 8.97
N LEU A 210 19.17 1.71 7.83
CA LEU A 210 17.86 1.17 7.47
C LEU A 210 17.84 -0.35 7.32
N VAL A 211 18.87 -0.95 6.72
CA VAL A 211 18.87 -2.39 6.38
C VAL A 211 18.98 -3.24 7.64
N GLU A 212 19.90 -2.91 8.55
CA GLU A 212 20.09 -3.66 9.79
C GLU A 212 18.84 -3.55 10.68
N HIS A 213 18.34 -2.33 10.88
CA HIS A 213 17.18 -2.09 11.73
C HIS A 213 15.89 -2.68 11.15
N ALA A 214 15.66 -2.57 9.84
CA ALA A 214 14.48 -3.18 9.20
C ALA A 214 14.51 -4.71 9.33
N THR A 215 15.69 -5.33 9.20
CA THR A 215 15.85 -6.77 9.41
C THR A 215 15.55 -7.16 10.86
N ALA A 216 16.01 -6.36 11.83
CA ALA A 216 15.74 -6.60 13.25
C ALA A 216 14.26 -6.41 13.64
N LEU A 217 13.55 -5.49 12.99
CA LEU A 217 12.10 -5.28 13.17
C LEU A 217 11.26 -6.39 12.54
N GLY A 218 11.83 -7.14 11.60
CA GLY A 218 11.15 -8.19 10.86
C GLY A 218 10.53 -7.65 9.57
N LEU A 219 10.87 -8.28 8.46
CA LEU A 219 10.44 -7.88 7.11
C LEU A 219 9.09 -8.51 6.69
N GLY A 220 8.40 -9.17 7.62
CA GLY A 220 7.13 -9.83 7.37
C GLY A 220 5.94 -8.87 7.25
N CYS A 221 4.76 -9.44 7.10
CA CYS A 221 3.52 -8.70 6.87
C CYS A 221 3.01 -7.95 8.13
N ASP A 222 3.37 -8.41 9.33
CA ASP A 222 2.86 -7.88 10.59
C ASP A 222 3.13 -6.37 10.74
N ILE A 223 2.08 -5.65 11.14
CA ILE A 223 2.08 -4.21 11.28
C ILE A 223 3.18 -3.68 12.21
N ALA A 224 3.60 -4.43 13.24
CA ALA A 224 4.61 -3.97 14.19
C ALA A 224 6.00 -3.80 13.56
N GLY A 225 6.32 -4.57 12.51
CA GLY A 225 7.52 -4.38 11.71
C GLY A 225 7.26 -3.46 10.52
N ALA A 226 6.21 -3.75 9.75
CA ALA A 226 5.98 -3.09 8.47
C ALA A 226 5.67 -1.58 8.59
N PHE A 227 4.97 -1.15 9.65
CA PHE A 227 4.66 0.26 9.89
C PHE A 227 5.92 1.11 10.12
N PRO A 228 6.77 0.85 11.14
CA PRO A 228 7.96 1.66 11.36
C PRO A 228 8.95 1.58 10.19
N ILE A 229 9.06 0.45 9.50
CA ILE A 229 9.92 0.33 8.31
C ILE A 229 9.43 1.26 7.20
N THR A 230 8.12 1.33 6.94
CA THR A 230 7.54 2.23 5.93
C THR A 230 7.83 3.70 6.26
N LEU A 231 7.70 4.10 7.52
CA LEU A 231 8.05 5.47 7.94
C LEU A 231 9.55 5.75 7.83
N ALA A 232 10.40 4.80 8.21
CA ALA A 232 11.85 4.95 8.10
C ALA A 232 12.29 5.12 6.64
N LEU A 233 11.73 4.31 5.72
CA LEU A 233 11.95 4.46 4.28
C LEU A 233 11.56 5.85 3.77
N ALA A 234 10.40 6.36 4.20
CA ALA A 234 9.93 7.68 3.82
C ALA A 234 10.87 8.80 4.31
N LEU A 235 11.30 8.72 5.58
CA LEU A 235 12.21 9.69 6.18
C LEU A 235 13.62 9.65 5.56
N CYS A 236 14.12 8.46 5.19
CA CYS A 236 15.45 8.31 4.58
C CYS A 236 15.53 8.90 3.18
N HIS A 237 14.45 8.76 2.41
CA HIS A 237 14.41 9.04 0.99
C HIS A 237 13.40 10.13 0.66
N GLU A 238 13.21 11.08 1.56
CA GLU A 238 12.16 12.09 1.45
C GLU A 238 12.20 12.81 0.11
N ASP A 239 13.39 13.14 -0.42
CA ASP A 239 13.58 13.82 -1.71
C ASP A 239 13.95 12.89 -2.88
N GLU A 240 13.90 11.56 -2.67
CA GLU A 240 14.36 10.56 -3.63
C GLU A 240 13.27 9.51 -3.91
N PRO A 241 12.13 9.88 -4.52
CA PRO A 241 10.94 9.00 -4.63
C PRO A 241 11.22 7.68 -5.36
N VAL A 242 12.08 7.70 -6.38
CA VAL A 242 12.50 6.48 -7.09
C VAL A 242 13.39 5.58 -6.22
N GLU A 243 14.32 6.18 -5.47
CA GLU A 243 15.17 5.42 -4.54
C GLU A 243 14.35 4.83 -3.40
N ALA A 244 13.36 5.56 -2.88
CA ALA A 244 12.50 5.09 -1.81
C ALA A 244 11.80 3.77 -2.15
N LEU A 245 11.19 3.70 -3.35
CA LEU A 245 10.52 2.48 -3.81
C LEU A 245 11.52 1.37 -4.16
N SER A 246 12.68 1.72 -4.72
CA SER A 246 13.75 0.75 -4.98
C SER A 246 14.29 0.15 -3.68
N ALA A 247 14.62 0.98 -2.68
CA ALA A 247 15.11 0.57 -1.37
C ALA A 247 14.10 -0.32 -0.64
N ASN A 248 12.80 0.03 -0.69
CA ASN A 248 11.75 -0.82 -0.14
C ASN A 248 11.72 -2.22 -0.78
N ALA A 249 11.80 -2.29 -2.11
CA ALA A 249 11.81 -3.55 -2.83
C ALA A 249 13.09 -4.37 -2.54
N MET A 250 14.23 -3.68 -2.39
CA MET A 250 15.53 -4.27 -2.05
C MET A 250 15.59 -4.85 -0.63
N LEU A 251 14.84 -4.28 0.32
CA LEU A 251 14.74 -4.82 1.68
C LEU A 251 14.09 -6.21 1.71
N GLY A 252 13.20 -6.53 0.76
CA GLY A 252 12.54 -7.83 0.71
C GLY A 252 11.43 -8.03 1.74
N GLY A 253 11.03 -9.30 1.92
CA GLY A 253 9.86 -9.68 2.72
C GLY A 253 8.54 -9.24 2.09
N ASP A 254 7.62 -8.68 2.88
CA ASP A 254 6.38 -8.06 2.38
C ASP A 254 6.63 -6.62 1.92
N SER A 255 7.43 -6.49 0.86
CA SER A 255 7.72 -5.20 0.22
C SER A 255 6.54 -4.65 -0.56
N ALA A 256 5.54 -5.47 -0.91
CA ALA A 256 4.39 -5.03 -1.69
C ALA A 256 3.44 -4.13 -0.87
N ALA A 257 3.10 -4.52 0.36
CA ALA A 257 2.26 -3.70 1.24
C ALA A 257 2.94 -2.37 1.57
N ARG A 258 4.23 -2.42 1.93
CA ARG A 258 5.03 -1.21 2.16
C ARG A 258 5.16 -0.37 0.89
N GLY A 259 5.29 -1.01 -0.28
CA GLY A 259 5.41 -0.34 -1.58
C GLY A 259 4.19 0.49 -1.93
N LEU A 260 2.98 -0.07 -1.77
CA LEU A 260 1.74 0.69 -1.97
C LEU A 260 1.68 1.94 -1.07
N MET A 261 1.99 1.77 0.21
CA MET A 261 1.90 2.86 1.19
C MET A 261 2.99 3.90 0.99
N LEU A 262 4.24 3.47 0.80
CA LEU A 262 5.37 4.36 0.52
C LEU A 262 5.17 5.10 -0.80
N GLY A 263 4.61 4.42 -1.82
CA GLY A 263 4.24 5.03 -3.08
C GLY A 263 3.20 6.13 -2.89
N LEU A 264 2.15 5.89 -2.10
CA LEU A 264 1.16 6.91 -1.74
C LEU A 264 1.83 8.13 -1.06
N LEU A 265 2.71 7.92 -0.09
CA LEU A 265 3.41 8.99 0.62
C LEU A 265 4.34 9.79 -0.30
N MET A 266 5.18 9.11 -1.09
CA MET A 266 6.09 9.75 -2.05
C MET A 266 5.33 10.47 -3.17
N GLY A 267 4.21 9.91 -3.62
CA GLY A 267 3.30 10.54 -4.54
C GLY A 267 2.67 11.81 -3.96
N ALA A 268 2.21 11.76 -2.70
CA ALA A 268 1.71 12.93 -1.99
C ALA A 268 2.74 14.07 -1.90
N ARG A 269 4.03 13.72 -1.76
CA ARG A 269 5.12 14.68 -1.64
C ARG A 269 5.55 15.30 -2.96
N HIS A 270 5.67 14.48 -4.01
CA HIS A 270 6.36 14.88 -5.25
C HIS A 270 5.50 14.91 -6.51
N GLY A 271 4.30 14.34 -6.45
CA GLY A 271 3.49 14.09 -7.64
C GLY A 271 3.95 12.86 -8.44
N ALA A 272 3.08 12.39 -9.33
CA ALA A 272 3.35 11.19 -10.13
C ALA A 272 4.47 11.38 -11.16
N ASP A 273 4.72 12.62 -11.60
CA ASP A 273 5.72 12.92 -12.64
C ASP A 273 7.16 12.97 -12.09
N ALA A 274 7.34 12.90 -10.78
CA ALA A 274 8.66 12.76 -10.15
C ALA A 274 9.24 11.33 -10.26
N PHE A 275 8.43 10.38 -10.71
CA PHE A 275 8.83 8.99 -10.91
C PHE A 275 9.26 8.72 -12.35
N SER A 276 9.84 7.55 -12.62
CA SER A 276 10.27 7.17 -13.96
C SER A 276 9.08 7.09 -14.93
N ALA A 277 9.14 7.79 -16.06
CA ALA A 277 8.16 7.66 -17.13
C ALA A 277 8.01 6.20 -17.61
N GLY A 278 9.12 5.45 -17.62
CA GLY A 278 9.12 4.03 -17.98
C GLY A 278 8.26 3.17 -17.05
N TRP A 279 8.07 3.58 -15.80
CA TRP A 279 7.16 2.88 -14.88
C TRP A 279 5.69 3.10 -15.23
N THR A 280 5.35 4.26 -15.78
CA THR A 280 4.01 4.51 -16.32
C THR A 280 3.78 3.66 -17.57
N ASP A 281 4.73 3.71 -18.51
CA ASP A 281 4.60 3.07 -19.83
C ASP A 281 4.55 1.54 -19.76
N GLN A 282 5.27 0.95 -18.81
CA GLN A 282 5.36 -0.51 -18.65
C GLN A 282 4.29 -1.08 -17.73
N LEU A 283 3.52 -0.25 -17.04
CA LEU A 283 2.48 -0.72 -16.14
C LEU A 283 1.29 -1.26 -16.94
N LYS A 284 1.01 -2.56 -16.83
CA LYS A 284 0.00 -3.20 -17.68
C LYS A 284 -1.42 -2.70 -17.45
N ALA A 285 -1.71 -2.30 -16.21
CA ALA A 285 -3.01 -1.76 -15.83
C ALA A 285 -3.17 -0.25 -16.12
N ILE A 286 -2.18 0.41 -16.75
CA ILE A 286 -2.21 1.88 -16.92
C ILE A 286 -3.46 2.37 -17.65
N GLY A 287 -3.90 1.65 -18.69
CA GLY A 287 -5.12 1.98 -19.42
C GLY A 287 -6.38 1.90 -18.54
N THR A 288 -6.47 0.88 -17.68
CA THR A 288 -7.56 0.71 -16.72
C THR A 288 -7.55 1.81 -15.65
N ILE A 289 -6.36 2.14 -15.14
CA ILE A 289 -6.19 3.20 -14.13
C ILE A 289 -6.61 4.55 -14.70
N ASN A 290 -6.10 4.93 -15.86
CA ASN A 290 -6.43 6.20 -16.50
C ASN A 290 -7.93 6.29 -16.80
N HIS A 291 -8.54 5.23 -17.33
CA HIS A 291 -9.97 5.21 -17.59
C HIS A 291 -10.81 5.38 -16.31
N ALA A 292 -10.39 4.78 -15.19
CA ALA A 292 -11.07 4.94 -13.92
C ALA A 292 -10.93 6.38 -13.37
N LEU A 293 -9.73 6.98 -13.48
CA LEU A 293 -9.49 8.37 -13.08
C LEU A 293 -10.32 9.36 -13.91
N GLU A 294 -10.35 9.20 -15.23
CA GLU A 294 -11.17 10.04 -16.13
C GLU A 294 -12.65 10.04 -15.73
N ARG A 295 -13.17 8.89 -15.31
CA ARG A 295 -14.58 8.74 -14.86
C ARG A 295 -14.85 9.32 -13.48
N LEU A 296 -13.82 9.52 -12.66
CA LEU A 296 -13.95 10.19 -11.35
C LEU A 296 -13.87 11.71 -11.49
N GLU A 297 -13.26 12.21 -12.56
CA GLU A 297 -13.17 13.64 -12.89
C GLU A 297 -14.38 14.16 -13.69
N SER A 298 -15.18 13.26 -14.28
CA SER A 298 -16.36 13.57 -15.10
C SER A 298 -17.65 13.72 -14.29
#